data_AF-A0A0D2K142-F1
#
_entry.id   AF-A0A0D2K142-F1
#
_cell.length_a   1.000
_cell.length_b   1.000
_cell.length_c   1.000
_cell.angle_alpha   90.00
_cell.angle_beta   90.00
_cell.angle_gamma   90.00
#
_symmetry.space_group_name_H-M   'P 1'
#
loop_
_entity.id
_entity.type
_entity.pdbx_description
1 polymer ?
#
loop_
_entity_poly.entity_id
_entity_poly.type
_entity_poly.pdbx_seq_one_letter_code
_entity_poly.pdbx_strand_id
1 'polypeptide(L)'
;MHQRDDALVKEASLISLLPQWAQARNPEMVASIGQLFLNPGAPNVIPDLCSLVVELGSQDTANIKALKMMLARQADSGKSIFVEPVHAKAPCLLHEPLIGQLEKAAEKLGLAHTRMVSGAGHDATSFAAPKGADRDDFRAV
;
A
#
# COMPACT_ATOMS: atom_id res chain seq x y z
N MET A 1 12.65 -6.35 -36.70
CA MET A 1 12.08 -7.12 -35.58
C MET A 1 12.84 -6.97 -34.26
N HIS A 2 14.08 -6.45 -34.23
CA HIS A 2 14.89 -6.29 -33.00
C HIS A 2 14.77 -4.92 -32.30
N GLN A 3 13.73 -4.13 -32.58
CA GLN A 3 13.52 -2.80 -32.00
C GLN A 3 12.16 -2.71 -31.29
N ARG A 4 11.68 -3.82 -30.71
CA ARG A 4 10.45 -3.79 -29.91
C ARG A 4 10.76 -3.13 -28.58
N ASP A 5 10.15 -1.97 -28.36
CA ASP A 5 10.11 -1.33 -27.07
C ASP A 5 8.73 -1.58 -26.44
N ASP A 6 8.63 -2.66 -25.66
CA ASP A 6 7.37 -3.11 -25.07
C ASP A 6 7.26 -2.66 -23.62
N ALA A 7 6.41 -1.67 -23.36
CA ALA A 7 6.25 -1.09 -22.03
C ALA A 7 5.70 -2.11 -21.01
N LEU A 8 4.81 -3.02 -21.42
CA LEU A 8 4.29 -4.06 -20.53
C LEU A 8 5.40 -5.04 -20.14
N VAL A 9 6.19 -5.51 -21.11
CA VAL A 9 7.29 -6.45 -20.83
C VAL A 9 8.35 -5.80 -19.93
N LYS A 10 8.63 -4.51 -20.12
CA LYS A 10 9.55 -3.77 -19.25
C LYS A 10 9.08 -3.71 -17.79
N GLU A 11 7.77 -3.63 -17.56
CA GLU A 11 7.16 -3.54 -16.23
C GLU A 11 6.74 -4.90 -15.62
N ALA A 12 6.75 -5.99 -16.41
CA ALA A 12 6.28 -7.30 -15.96
C ALA A 12 7.01 -7.83 -14.71
N SER A 13 8.30 -7.51 -14.56
CA SER A 13 9.08 -7.87 -13.38
C SER A 13 8.61 -7.11 -12.14
N LEU A 14 8.29 -5.82 -12.26
CA LEU A 14 7.72 -5.04 -11.16
C LEU A 14 6.38 -5.65 -10.71
N ILE A 15 5.53 -6.01 -11.67
CA ILE A 15 4.23 -6.65 -11.40
C ILE A 15 4.39 -7.92 -10.56
N SER A 16 5.36 -8.76 -10.93
CA SER A 16 5.54 -10.07 -10.30
C SER A 16 6.30 -10.01 -8.97
N LEU A 17 7.28 -9.09 -8.86
CA LEU A 17 8.21 -9.06 -7.73
C LEU A 17 7.77 -8.13 -6.60
N LEU A 18 6.92 -7.14 -6.87
CA LEU A 18 6.55 -6.15 -5.87
C LEU A 18 5.86 -6.76 -4.62
N PRO A 19 4.89 -7.69 -4.73
CA PRO A 19 4.30 -8.33 -3.56
C PRO A 19 5.33 -9.15 -2.76
N GLN A 20 6.24 -9.85 -3.46
CA GLN A 20 7.29 -10.66 -2.83
C GLN A 20 8.31 -9.78 -2.10
N TRP A 21 8.67 -8.65 -2.69
CA TRP A 21 9.56 -7.66 -2.08
C TRP A 21 8.96 -7.10 -0.78
N ALA A 22 7.66 -6.77 -0.79
CA ALA A 22 6.96 -6.29 0.40
C ALA A 22 6.98 -7.34 1.52
N GLN A 23 6.57 -8.57 1.20
CA GLN A 23 6.52 -9.67 2.17
C GLN A 23 7.91 -10.04 2.73
N ALA A 24 8.95 -10.03 1.89
CA ALA A 24 10.32 -10.31 2.32
C ALA A 24 10.89 -9.23 3.25
N ARG A 25 10.38 -7.99 3.15
CA ARG A 25 10.83 -6.88 4.00
C ARG A 25 10.10 -6.84 5.33
N ASN A 26 8.80 -7.07 5.33
CA ASN A 26 7.99 -7.25 6.52
C ASN A 26 6.78 -8.13 6.19
N PRO A 27 6.56 -9.26 6.89
CA PRO A 27 5.41 -10.13 6.64
C PRO A 27 4.04 -9.46 6.77
N GLU A 28 3.95 -8.34 7.50
CA GLU A 28 2.72 -7.55 7.65
C GLU A 28 2.56 -6.47 6.57
N MET A 29 3.58 -6.26 5.74
CA MET A 29 3.50 -5.30 4.63
C MET A 29 2.75 -5.93 3.46
N VAL A 30 1.83 -5.14 2.90
CA VAL A 30 1.09 -5.49 1.69
C VAL A 30 1.47 -4.56 0.56
N ALA A 31 1.63 -5.12 -0.63
CA ALA A 31 1.78 -4.38 -1.86
C ALA A 31 0.93 -5.06 -2.95
N SER A 32 0.00 -4.31 -3.51
CA SER A 32 -0.99 -4.81 -4.46
C SER A 32 -1.04 -3.90 -5.66
N ILE A 33 -1.18 -4.46 -6.85
CA ILE A 33 -1.44 -3.71 -8.09
C ILE A 33 -2.91 -3.88 -8.41
N GLY A 34 -3.71 -2.87 -8.09
CA GLY A 34 -5.16 -2.93 -8.24
C GLY A 34 -5.64 -2.56 -9.64
N GLN A 35 -4.83 -1.79 -10.38
CA GLN A 35 -5.18 -1.33 -11.73
C GLN A 35 -3.97 -1.34 -12.64
N LEU A 36 -4.19 -1.73 -13.90
CA LEU A 36 -3.20 -1.73 -14.97
C LEU A 36 -3.85 -1.17 -16.23
N PHE A 37 -3.20 -0.19 -16.85
CA PHE A 37 -3.62 0.42 -18.11
C PHE A 37 -2.52 0.28 -19.15
N LEU A 38 -2.88 -0.16 -20.34
CA LEU A 38 -1.99 -0.24 -21.50
C LEU A 38 -2.48 0.73 -22.56
N ASN A 39 -1.56 1.48 -23.14
CA ASN A 39 -1.82 2.27 -24.33
C ASN A 39 -0.96 1.73 -25.49
N PRO A 40 -1.52 1.55 -26.71
CA PRO A 40 -2.95 1.68 -27.05
C PRO A 40 -3.83 0.51 -26.55
N GLY A 41 -3.25 -0.55 -25.98
CA GLY A 41 -4.00 -1.67 -25.40
C GLY A 41 -4.65 -2.62 -26.41
N ALA A 42 -4.29 -2.52 -27.70
CA ALA A 42 -4.76 -3.44 -28.74
C ALA A 42 -3.94 -4.75 -28.74
N PRO A 43 -4.57 -5.92 -28.97
CA PRO A 43 -3.92 -7.23 -28.83
C PRO A 43 -2.78 -7.49 -29.82
N ASN A 44 -2.75 -6.76 -30.94
CA ASN A 44 -1.75 -6.89 -31.99
C ASN A 44 -0.78 -5.70 -32.05
N VAL A 45 -0.82 -4.78 -31.09
CA VAL A 45 0.04 -3.59 -31.03
C VAL A 45 0.87 -3.63 -29.75
N ILE A 46 2.17 -3.37 -29.88
CA ILE A 46 3.07 -3.25 -28.73
C ILE A 46 2.67 -2.01 -27.93
N PRO A 47 2.41 -2.11 -26.61
CA PRO A 47 2.10 -0.95 -25.82
C PRO A 47 3.34 -0.06 -25.67
N ASP A 48 3.16 1.24 -25.91
CA ASP A 48 4.18 2.26 -25.67
C ASP A 48 4.15 2.78 -24.23
N LEU A 49 3.05 2.55 -23.51
CA LEU A 49 2.84 2.94 -22.13
C LEU A 49 2.16 1.82 -21.34
N CYS A 50 2.67 1.59 -20.14
CA CYS A 50 2.09 0.76 -19.09
C CYS A 50 1.96 1.60 -17.82
N SER A 51 0.74 1.79 -17.33
CA SER A 51 0.47 2.53 -16.09
C SER A 51 -0.09 1.59 -15.04
N LEU A 52 0.48 1.63 -13.84
CA LEU A 52 0.12 0.76 -12.72
C LEU A 52 -0.34 1.61 -11.54
N VAL A 53 -1.44 1.21 -10.90
CA VAL A 53 -1.84 1.76 -9.60
C VAL A 53 -1.49 0.77 -8.51
N VAL A 54 -0.59 1.19 -7.65
CA VAL A 54 -0.03 0.39 -6.57
C VAL A 54 -0.58 0.86 -5.24
N GLU A 55 -1.22 -0.07 -4.51
CA GLU A 55 -1.57 0.12 -3.11
C GLU A 55 -0.49 -0.49 -2.22
N LEU A 56 -0.03 0.30 -1.25
CA LEU A 56 1.00 -0.08 -0.28
C LEU A 56 0.47 0.10 1.13
N GLY A 57 0.52 -0.96 1.94
CA GLY A 57 0.09 -0.94 3.34
C GLY A 57 1.20 -1.45 4.25
N SER A 58 1.47 -0.70 5.32
CA SER A 58 2.40 -1.10 6.39
C SER A 58 2.10 -0.29 7.65
N GLN A 59 2.23 -0.92 8.82
CA GLN A 59 2.18 -0.20 10.10
C GLN A 59 3.44 0.64 10.36
N ASP A 60 4.54 0.31 9.70
CA ASP A 60 5.81 1.01 9.77
C ASP A 60 5.97 1.91 8.54
N THR A 61 5.95 3.22 8.79
CA THR A 61 6.08 4.25 7.75
C THR A 61 7.49 4.28 7.12
N ALA A 62 8.51 3.76 7.80
CA ALA A 62 9.86 3.65 7.25
C ALA A 62 9.92 2.65 6.09
N ASN A 63 9.15 1.56 6.15
CA ASN A 63 9.06 0.59 5.05
C ASN A 63 8.40 1.18 3.80
N ILE A 64 7.34 1.97 3.99
CA ILE A 64 6.69 2.70 2.89
C ILE A 64 7.68 3.68 2.24
N LYS A 65 8.46 4.41 3.05
CA LYS A 65 9.48 5.34 2.55
C LYS A 65 10.58 4.60 1.76
N ALA A 66 11.06 3.47 2.26
CA ALA A 66 12.07 2.67 1.59
C ALA A 66 11.61 2.18 0.22
N LEU A 67 10.36 1.74 0.10
CA LEU A 67 9.79 1.31 -1.18
C LEU A 67 9.64 2.48 -2.16
N LYS A 68 9.15 3.64 -1.71
CA LYS A 68 9.10 4.85 -2.54
C LYS A 68 10.47 5.22 -3.08
N MET A 69 11.52 5.13 -2.26
CA MET A 69 12.90 5.37 -2.69
C MET A 69 13.39 4.33 -3.70
N MET A 70 13.03 3.05 -3.53
CA MET A 70 13.36 1.99 -4.49
C MET A 70 12.71 2.27 -5.86
N LEU A 71 11.42 2.60 -5.87
CA LEU A 71 10.68 2.93 -7.09
C LEU A 71 11.25 4.19 -7.77
N ALA A 72 11.58 5.23 -6.99
CA ALA A 72 12.22 6.44 -7.51
C ALA A 72 13.59 6.17 -8.15
N ARG A 73 14.44 5.34 -7.51
CA ARG A 73 15.72 4.94 -8.10
C ARG A 73 15.56 4.15 -9.41
N GLN A 74 14.50 3.36 -9.51
CA GLN A 74 14.19 2.63 -10.73
C GLN A 74 13.77 3.61 -11.85
N ALA A 75 13.07 4.69 -11.52
CA ALA A 75 12.78 5.79 -12.44
C ALA A 75 14.04 6.54 -12.90
N ASP A 76 14.97 6.80 -11.99
CA ASP A 76 16.23 7.50 -12.30
C ASP A 76 17.20 6.69 -13.17
N SER A 77 16.96 5.38 -13.34
CA SER A 77 17.83 4.48 -14.12
C SER A 77 17.81 4.69 -15.65
N GLY A 78 17.20 5.77 -16.12
CA GLY A 78 17.11 6.11 -17.55
C GLY A 78 15.98 5.39 -18.30
N LYS A 79 15.10 4.69 -17.57
CA LYS A 79 13.83 4.18 -18.12
C LYS A 79 12.79 5.30 -18.01
N SER A 80 11.93 5.45 -19.02
CA SER A 80 10.80 6.40 -19.02
C SER A 80 9.71 6.00 -18.00
N ILE A 81 10.09 5.85 -16.73
CA ILE A 81 9.20 5.49 -15.63
C ILE A 81 8.91 6.78 -14.87
N PHE A 82 7.62 7.04 -14.64
CA PHE A 82 7.16 8.13 -13.81
C PHE A 82 6.40 7.55 -12.61
N VAL A 83 6.72 8.05 -11.42
CA VAL A 83 6.10 7.61 -10.16
C VAL A 83 5.57 8.82 -9.43
N GLU A 84 4.27 8.85 -9.18
CA GLU A 84 3.63 9.91 -8.39
C GLU A 84 2.80 9.33 -7.23
N PRO A 85 2.78 10.00 -6.07
CA PRO A 85 1.90 9.61 -4.98
C PRO A 85 0.46 10.02 -5.28
N VAL A 86 -0.43 9.03 -5.44
CA VAL A 86 -1.87 9.27 -5.64
C VAL A 86 -2.58 9.61 -4.31
N HIS A 87 -2.24 8.89 -3.25
CA HIS A 87 -2.80 9.08 -1.92
C HIS A 87 -1.83 8.59 -0.83
N ALA A 88 -1.86 9.22 0.34
CA ALA A 88 -1.12 8.76 1.51
C ALA A 88 -1.95 8.96 2.78
N LYS A 89 -2.06 7.90 3.58
CA LYS A 89 -2.75 7.92 4.88
C LYS A 89 -1.82 7.35 5.94
N ALA A 90 -1.73 8.04 7.08
CA ALA A 90 -0.99 7.52 8.21
C ALA A 90 -1.75 6.33 8.84
N PRO A 91 -1.03 5.32 9.37
CA PRO A 91 -1.66 4.31 10.21
C PRO A 91 -2.40 4.97 11.38
N CYS A 92 -3.56 4.45 11.74
CA CYS A 92 -4.31 4.90 12.91
C CYS A 92 -4.38 3.77 13.95
N LEU A 93 -4.34 4.13 15.23
CA LEU A 93 -4.59 3.19 16.32
C LEU A 93 -6.04 3.34 16.76
N LEU A 94 -6.73 2.21 16.91
CA LEU A 94 -8.03 2.20 17.57
C LEU A 94 -7.86 2.47 19.07
N HIS A 95 -8.94 2.95 19.70
CA HIS A 95 -8.93 3.32 21.11
C HIS A 95 -8.70 2.08 21.99
N GLU A 96 -7.56 2.01 22.68
CA GLU A 96 -7.15 0.82 23.44
C GLU A 96 -8.17 0.36 24.50
N PRO A 97 -8.81 1.27 25.29
CA PRO A 97 -9.89 0.85 26.19
C PRO A 97 -11.10 0.22 25.47
N LEU A 98 -11.39 0.62 24.23
CA LEU A 98 -12.49 0.06 23.45
C LEU A 98 -12.14 -1.36 22.98
N ILE A 99 -10.89 -1.57 22.53
CA ILE A 99 -10.38 -2.91 22.20
C ILE A 99 -10.52 -3.85 23.41
N GLY A 100 -10.09 -3.40 24.59
CA GLY A 100 -10.19 -4.19 25.82
C GLY A 100 -11.63 -4.51 26.24
N GLN A 101 -12.61 -3.67 25.90
CA GLN A 101 -14.02 -3.99 26.13
C GLN A 101 -14.53 -5.07 25.16
N LEU A 102 -14.09 -5.07 23.90
CA LEU A 102 -14.43 -6.10 22.91
C LEU A 102 -13.85 -7.46 23.30
N GLU A 103 -12.60 -7.50 23.77
CA GLU A 103 -11.95 -8.73 24.25
C GLU A 103 -12.71 -9.33 25.44
N LYS A 104 -13.01 -8.52 26.46
CA LYS A 104 -13.81 -8.96 27.61
C LYS A 104 -15.19 -9.47 27.23
N ALA A 105 -15.82 -8.89 26.20
CA ALA A 105 -17.10 -9.36 25.70
C ALA A 105 -16.97 -10.74 25.02
N ALA A 106 -15.93 -10.95 24.20
CA ALA A 106 -15.65 -12.25 23.58
C ALA A 106 -15.35 -13.34 24.62
N GLU A 107 -14.54 -13.01 25.64
CA GLU A 107 -14.23 -13.91 26.77
C GLU A 107 -15.50 -14.34 27.51
N LYS A 108 -16.39 -13.40 27.84
CA LYS A 108 -17.67 -13.70 28.53
C LYS A 108 -18.58 -14.63 27.73
N LEU A 109 -18.48 -14.59 26.41
CA LEU A 109 -19.25 -15.44 25.50
C LEU A 109 -18.55 -16.78 25.20
N GLY A 110 -17.34 -17.00 25.73
CA GLY A 110 -16.55 -18.20 25.43
C GLY A 110 -16.07 -18.28 23.98
N LEU A 111 -15.93 -17.14 23.30
CA LEU A 111 -15.50 -17.08 21.90
C LEU A 111 -13.98 -16.94 21.80
N ALA A 112 -13.36 -17.69 20.90
CA ALA A 112 -11.97 -17.48 20.54
C ALA A 112 -11.82 -16.13 19.83
N HIS A 113 -10.78 -15.37 20.19
CA HIS A 113 -10.46 -14.09 19.57
C HIS A 113 -8.95 -13.90 19.46
N THR A 114 -8.53 -13.02 18.55
CA THR A 114 -7.15 -12.59 18.41
C THR A 114 -7.11 -11.12 18.01
N ARG A 115 -6.09 -10.39 18.46
CA ARG A 115 -5.84 -9.03 17.97
C ARG A 115 -5.25 -9.12 16.58
N MET A 116 -5.76 -8.29 15.68
CA MET A 116 -5.26 -8.21 14.31
C MET A 116 -5.30 -6.78 13.79
N VAL A 117 -4.47 -6.54 12.79
CA VAL A 117 -4.42 -5.28 12.05
C VAL A 117 -5.43 -5.33 10.92
N SER A 118 -6.15 -4.24 10.67
CA SER A 118 -6.93 -4.11 9.43
C SER A 118 -5.99 -3.79 8.28
N GLY A 119 -5.99 -4.65 7.24
CA GLY A 119 -5.28 -4.40 5.99
C GLY A 119 -6.04 -3.47 5.03
N ALA A 120 -7.33 -3.21 5.28
CA ALA A 120 -8.19 -2.38 4.44
C ALA A 120 -8.57 -1.05 5.12
N GLY A 121 -8.91 -0.07 4.31
CA GLY A 121 -9.52 1.18 4.75
C GLY A 121 -10.98 0.98 5.19
N HIS A 122 -11.33 1.50 6.36
CA HIS A 122 -12.70 1.50 6.89
C HIS A 122 -13.05 2.87 7.47
N ASP A 123 -14.34 3.21 7.50
CA ASP A 123 -14.82 4.50 8.03
C ASP A 123 -14.45 4.72 9.50
N ALA A 124 -14.30 3.64 10.28
CA ALA A 124 -13.83 3.70 11.66
C ALA A 124 -12.49 4.46 11.81
N THR A 125 -11.65 4.42 10.77
CA THR A 125 -10.37 5.15 10.76
C THR A 125 -10.54 6.68 10.70
N SER A 126 -11.67 7.19 10.22
CA SER A 126 -11.99 8.62 10.19
C SER A 126 -12.30 9.18 11.57
N PHE A 127 -12.69 8.31 12.51
CA PHE A 127 -12.94 8.66 13.92
C PHE A 127 -11.74 8.40 14.83
N ALA A 128 -10.67 7.79 14.31
CA ALA A 128 -9.48 7.45 15.06
C ALA A 128 -8.39 8.51 14.89
N ALA A 129 -7.59 8.74 15.93
CA ALA A 129 -6.43 9.64 15.84
C ALA A 129 -5.31 8.99 15.01
N PRO A 130 -4.57 9.76 14.19
CA PRO A 130 -3.37 9.28 13.53
C PRO A 130 -2.34 8.79 14.55
N LYS A 131 -1.60 7.72 14.23
CA LYS A 131 -0.49 7.24 15.06
C LYS A 131 0.59 8.32 15.14
N GLY A 132 0.84 8.85 16.33
CA GLY A 132 1.83 9.92 16.57
C GLY A 132 1.28 11.35 16.58
N ALA A 133 -0.04 11.54 16.47
CA ALA A 133 -0.65 12.82 16.81
C ALA A 133 -0.74 12.93 18.34
N ASP A 134 -0.06 13.93 18.91
CA ASP A 134 -0.29 14.30 20.31
C ASP A 134 -1.77 14.70 20.46
N ARG A 135 -2.41 14.22 21.54
CA ARG A 135 -3.84 14.45 21.79
C ARG A 135 -4.19 15.92 22.10
N ASP A 136 -3.19 16.81 22.15
CA ASP A 136 -3.33 18.23 22.44
C ASP A 136 -3.70 19.09 21.20
N ASP A 137 -3.75 18.51 20.01
CA ASP A 137 -3.96 19.25 18.76
C ASP A 137 -5.44 19.46 18.38
N PHE A 138 -6.40 18.99 19.18
CA PHE A 138 -7.81 19.36 19.02
C PHE A 138 -8.08 20.77 19.55
N ARG A 139 -7.55 21.79 18.86
CA ARG A 139 -8.18 23.11 18.86
C ARG A 139 -9.27 23.10 17.79
N ALA A 140 -10.51 22.98 18.26
CA ALA A 140 -11.67 23.32 17.45
C ALA A 140 -11.54 24.76 16.97
N VAL A 141 -11.72 24.95 15.66
CA VAL A 141 -12.18 26.21 15.07
C VAL A 141 -13.53 25.92 14.45
#